data_AF-A0A2E9UNF5-F1
#
_entry.id   AF-A0A2E9UNF5-F1
#
_cell.length_a   1.000
_cell.length_b   1.000
_cell.length_c   1.000
_cell.angle_alpha   90.00
_cell.angle_beta   90.00
_cell.angle_gamma   90.00
#
_symmetry.space_group_name_H-M   'P 1'
#
loop_
_entity.id
_entity.type
_entity.pdbx_description
1 polymer ?
#
loop_
_entity_poly.entity_id
_entity_poly.type
_entity_poly.pdbx_seq_one_letter_code
_entity_poly.pdbx_strand_id
1 'polypeptide(L)'
;MNALRLGAVVQGLLIWDLTGSVLSLGVIAAVVALPMMIVNVFGGVLADRFEARNILGGSSLVGATLLVTLGVLDLNGIVEPWHVVTIAILSGLVAGADQPSLQ
;
A
#
# COMPACT_ATOMS: atom_id res chain seq x y z
N MET A 1 11.32 -0.61 1.07
CA MET A 1 10.96 -2.01 0.75
C MET A 1 10.39 -2.84 1.92
N ASN A 2 11.07 -3.00 3.07
CA ASN A 2 10.54 -3.87 4.15
C ASN A 2 9.22 -3.35 4.76
N ALA A 3 9.07 -2.04 4.92
CA ALA A 3 7.86 -1.44 5.52
C ALA A 3 6.57 -1.68 4.71
N LEU A 4 6.63 -1.58 3.38
CA LEU A 4 5.47 -1.83 2.51
C LEU A 4 5.01 -3.29 2.58
N ARG A 5 5.95 -4.24 2.65
CA ARG A 5 5.62 -5.67 2.78
C ARG A 5 4.98 -5.99 4.13
N LEU A 6 5.46 -5.37 5.20
CA LEU A 6 4.84 -5.48 6.52
C LEU A 6 3.44 -4.83 6.53
N GLY A 7 3.28 -3.69 5.85
CA GLY A 7 1.99 -3.01 5.72
C GLY A 7 0.89 -3.88 5.10
N ALA A 8 1.21 -4.66 4.07
CA ALA A 8 0.25 -5.58 3.45
C ALA A 8 -0.23 -6.68 4.42
N VAL A 9 0.68 -7.21 5.25
CA VAL A 9 0.33 -8.19 6.28
C VAL A 9 -0.56 -7.55 7.36
N VAL A 10 -0.19 -6.35 7.84
CA VAL A 10 -0.95 -5.62 8.86
C VAL A 10 -2.35 -5.27 8.37
N GLN A 11 -2.49 -4.75 7.15
CA GLN A 11 -3.79 -4.41 6.56
C GLN A 11 -4.67 -5.64 6.39
N GLY A 12 -4.09 -6.79 6.00
CA GLY A 12 -4.80 -8.07 5.92
C GLY A 12 -5.31 -8.53 7.28
N LEU A 13 -4.45 -8.53 8.30
CA LEU A 13 -4.87 -8.91 9.65
C LEU A 13 -5.94 -7.97 10.21
N LEU A 14 -5.78 -6.65 10.03
CA LEU A 14 -6.74 -5.67 10.53
C LEU A 14 -8.10 -5.77 9.85
N ILE A 15 -8.16 -6.01 8.52
CA ILE A 15 -9.45 -6.19 7.85
C ILE A 15 -10.15 -7.47 8.34
N TRP A 16 -9.38 -8.52 8.62
CA TRP A 16 -9.92 -9.75 9.20
C TRP A 16 -10.52 -9.46 10.56
N ASP A 17 -9.79 -8.78 11.44
CA ASP A 17 -10.26 -8.45 12.79
C ASP A 17 -11.54 -7.61 12.77
N LEU A 18 -11.67 -6.71 11.77
CA LEU A 18 -12.86 -5.86 11.61
C LEU A 18 -14.06 -6.56 10.96
N THR A 19 -13.84 -7.54 10.07
CA THR A 19 -14.91 -8.12 9.24
C THR A 19 -15.21 -9.59 9.54
N GLY A 20 -14.29 -10.33 10.16
CA GLY A 20 -14.36 -11.77 10.41
C GLY A 20 -14.38 -12.64 9.15
N SER A 21 -14.09 -12.09 7.97
CA SER A 21 -14.28 -12.75 6.68
C SER A 21 -12.98 -13.04 5.97
N VAL A 22 -12.75 -14.29 5.57
CA VAL A 22 -11.59 -14.67 4.73
C VAL A 22 -11.66 -14.00 3.35
N LEU A 23 -12.87 -13.71 2.85
CA LEU A 23 -13.07 -13.03 1.57
C LEU A 23 -12.45 -11.62 1.58
N SER A 24 -12.48 -10.93 2.72
CA SER A 24 -11.97 -9.56 2.82
C SER A 24 -10.45 -9.48 2.64
N LEU A 25 -9.71 -10.54 3.03
CA LEU A 25 -8.29 -10.68 2.71
C LEU A 25 -8.04 -10.70 1.19
N GLY A 26 -8.85 -11.48 0.47
CA GLY A 26 -8.78 -11.57 -0.99
C GLY A 26 -9.09 -10.23 -1.66
N VAL A 27 -10.05 -9.49 -1.12
CA VAL A 27 -10.38 -8.13 -1.58
C VAL A 27 -9.20 -7.19 -1.36
N ILE A 28 -8.60 -7.15 -0.17
CA ILE A 28 -7.42 -6.32 0.09
C ILE A 28 -6.28 -6.66 -0.88
N ALA A 29 -5.99 -7.94 -1.09
CA ALA A 29 -4.96 -8.36 -2.04
C ALA A 29 -5.24 -7.87 -3.47
N ALA A 30 -6.48 -8.00 -3.95
CA ALA A 30 -6.89 -7.52 -5.27
C ALA A 30 -6.77 -6.00 -5.39
N VAL A 31 -7.21 -5.28 -4.36
CA VAL A 31 -7.24 -3.82 -4.31
C VAL A 31 -5.84 -3.21 -4.20
N VAL A 32 -4.85 -3.93 -3.66
CA VAL A 32 -3.44 -3.55 -3.74
C VAL A 32 -2.87 -3.84 -5.13
N ALA A 33 -3.18 -5.01 -5.70
CA ALA A 33 -2.60 -5.47 -6.96
C ALA A 33 -3.04 -4.64 -8.17
N LEU A 34 -4.33 -4.29 -8.27
CA LEU A 34 -4.89 -3.52 -9.39
C LEU A 34 -4.19 -2.16 -9.61
N PRO A 35 -4.13 -1.25 -8.62
CA PRO A 35 -3.44 0.04 -8.77
C PRO A 35 -1.93 -0.15 -8.99
N MET A 36 -1.31 -1.13 -8.34
CA MET A 36 0.09 -1.44 -8.56
C MET A 36 0.36 -1.81 -10.02
N MET A 37 -0.49 -2.65 -10.63
CA MET A 37 -0.38 -3.00 -12.05
C MET A 37 -0.54 -1.78 -12.96
N ILE A 38 -1.52 -0.92 -12.68
CA ILE A 38 -1.74 0.32 -13.44
C ILE A 38 -0.49 1.19 -13.41
N VAL A 39 0.05 1.46 -12.22
CA VAL A 39 1.26 2.29 -12.07
C VAL A 39 2.47 1.63 -12.74
N ASN A 40 2.61 0.32 -12.63
CA ASN A 40 3.72 -0.44 -13.24
C ASN A 40 3.72 -0.33 -14.78
N VAL A 41 2.54 -0.36 -15.42
CA VAL A 41 2.40 -0.13 -16.88
C VAL A 41 2.97 1.23 -17.29
N PHE A 42 2.81 2.27 -16.46
CA PHE A 42 3.42 3.59 -16.68
C PHE A 42 4.82 3.72 -16.08
N GLY A 43 5.32 2.67 -15.43
CA GLY A 43 6.56 2.65 -14.68
C GLY A 43 7.79 2.89 -15.55
N GLY A 44 7.79 2.42 -16.79
CA GLY A 44 8.90 2.67 -17.74
C GLY A 44 9.12 4.16 -18.04
N VAL A 45 8.04 4.93 -18.17
CA VAL A 45 8.12 6.40 -18.39
C VAL A 45 8.58 7.13 -17.13
N LEU A 46 8.22 6.62 -15.94
CA LEU A 46 8.70 7.16 -14.67
C LEU A 46 10.19 6.84 -14.45
N ALA A 47 10.64 5.64 -14.84
CA ALA A 47 12.02 5.18 -14.71
C ALA A 47 12.99 6.07 -15.50
N ASP A 48 12.58 6.48 -16.71
CA ASP A 48 13.40 7.31 -17.60
C ASP A 48 13.56 8.76 -17.11
N ARG A 49 12.71 9.21 -16.18
CA ARG A 49 12.63 10.64 -15.78
C ARG A 49 13.12 10.95 -14.38
N PHE A 50 13.20 9.96 -13.49
CA PHE A 50 13.47 10.18 -12.07
C PHE A 50 14.56 9.25 -11.55
N GLU A 51 15.45 9.78 -10.72
CA GLU A 51 16.47 8.99 -10.04
C GLU A 51 15.81 7.95 -9.11
N ALA A 52 16.18 6.68 -9.27
CA ALA A 52 15.69 5.56 -8.46
C ALA A 52 15.72 5.83 -6.94
N ARG A 53 16.76 6.53 -6.45
CA ARG A 53 16.92 6.88 -5.04
C ARG A 53 15.80 7.79 -4.52
N ASN A 54 15.36 8.77 -5.32
CA ASN A 54 14.34 9.74 -4.91
C ASN A 54 12.95 9.09 -4.94
N ILE A 55 12.70 8.19 -5.91
CA ILE A 55 11.48 7.39 -5.98
C ILE A 55 11.36 6.48 -4.75
N LEU A 56 12.40 5.68 -4.47
CA LEU A 56 12.43 4.75 -3.33
C LEU A 56 12.31 5.45 -1.97
N GLY A 57 12.93 6.63 -1.84
CA GLY A 57 12.83 7.44 -0.63
C GLY A 57 11.41 8.02 -0.45
N GLY A 58 10.86 8.61 -1.52
CA GLY A 58 9.52 9.19 -1.51
C GLY A 58 8.42 8.16 -1.24
N SER A 59 8.46 7.02 -1.93
CA SER A 59 7.51 5.92 -1.73
C SER A 59 7.57 5.35 -0.32
N SER A 60 8.77 5.21 0.25
CA SER A 60 8.95 4.73 1.62
C SER A 60 8.37 5.72 2.65
N LEU A 61 8.54 7.02 2.44
CA LEU A 61 7.94 8.06 3.28
C LEU A 61 6.41 8.08 3.17
N VAL A 62 5.87 7.99 1.96
CA VAL A 62 4.42 7.93 1.73
C VAL A 62 3.84 6.66 2.37
N GLY A 63 4.45 5.50 2.14
CA GLY A 63 4.04 4.23 2.73
C GLY A 63 4.07 4.25 4.26
N ALA A 64 5.10 4.85 4.86
CA ALA A 64 5.17 5.03 6.31
C ALA A 64 4.04 5.95 6.82
N THR A 65 3.77 7.05 6.13
CA THR A 65 2.70 8.00 6.51
C THR A 65 1.32 7.34 6.47
N LEU A 66 1.07 6.51 5.46
CA LEU A 66 -0.17 5.72 5.34
C LEU A 66 -0.35 4.76 6.51
N LEU A 67 0.70 4.02 6.87
CA LEU A 67 0.65 3.07 8.00
C LEU A 67 0.52 3.78 9.35
N VAL A 68 1.20 4.91 9.55
CA VAL A 68 1.04 5.73 10.76
C VAL A 68 -0.40 6.23 10.88
N THR A 69 -0.98 6.72 9.78
CA THR A 69 -2.38 7.16 9.76
C THR A 69 -3.32 6.02 10.15
N LEU A 70 -3.14 4.83 9.57
CA LEU A 70 -3.95 3.65 9.91
C LEU A 70 -3.78 3.27 11.39
N GLY A 71 -2.56 3.27 11.91
CA GLY A 71 -2.27 2.96 13.30
C GLY A 71 -2.88 3.97 14.27
N VAL A 72 -2.91 5.26 13.92
CA VAL A 72 -3.59 6.28 14.74
C VAL A 72 -5.10 6.04 14.76
N LEU A 73 -5.72 5.69 13.64
CA LEU A 73 -7.15 5.35 13.60
C LEU A 73 -7.47 4.13 14.47
N ASP A 74 -6.63 3.11 14.40
CA ASP A 74 -6.76 1.87 15.17
C ASP A 74 -6.63 2.13 16.69
N LEU A 75 -5.60 2.89 17.10
CA LEU A 75 -5.40 3.27 18.51
C LEU A 75 -6.55 4.09 19.10
N ASN A 76 -7.25 4.87 18.29
CA ASN A 76 -8.43 5.62 18.72
C ASN A 76 -9.73 4.79 18.70
N GLY A 77 -9.68 3.55 18.22
CA GLY A 77 -10.86 2.66 18.13
C GLY A 77 -11.91 3.12 17.12
N ILE A 78 -11.55 4.02 16.20
CA ILE A 78 -12.44 4.55 15.14
C ILE A 78 -12.13 3.96 13.77
N VAL A 79 -11.24 2.96 13.72
CA VAL A 79 -10.90 2.30 12.47
C VAL A 79 -12.10 1.50 11.95
N GLU A 80 -12.32 1.61 10.66
CA GLU A 80 -13.43 0.96 9.96
C GLU A 80 -12.88 0.28 8.69
N PRO A 81 -13.57 -0.75 8.17
CA PRO A 81 -13.09 -1.49 7.00
C PRO A 81 -12.74 -0.62 5.79
N TRP A 82 -13.47 0.48 5.57
CA TRP A 82 -13.22 1.37 4.45
C TRP A 82 -11.89 2.12 4.59
N HIS A 83 -11.46 2.48 5.80
CA HIS A 83 -10.16 3.09 6.05
C HIS A 83 -9.03 2.16 5.59
N VAL A 84 -9.15 0.86 5.91
CA VAL A 84 -8.18 -0.16 5.51
C VAL A 84 -8.14 -0.31 3.99
N VAL A 85 -9.31 -0.39 3.34
CA VAL A 85 -9.42 -0.51 1.88
C VAL A 85 -8.83 0.73 1.18
N THR A 86 -9.14 1.94 1.63
CA THR A 86 -8.58 3.17 1.06
C THR A 86 -7.05 3.20 1.18
N ILE A 87 -6.52 2.85 2.34
CA ILE A 87 -5.07 2.81 2.57
C ILE A 87 -4.41 1.70 1.75
N ALA A 88 -5.08 0.57 1.55
CA ALA A 88 -4.60 -0.51 0.68
C ALA A 88 -4.49 -0.07 -0.80
N ILE A 89 -5.47 0.68 -1.32
CA ILE A 89 -5.41 1.26 -2.68
C ILE A 89 -4.17 2.14 -2.83
N LEU A 90 -4.00 3.08 -1.89
CA LEU A 90 -2.88 4.02 -1.90
C LEU A 90 -1.55 3.29 -1.77
N SER A 91 -1.49 2.26 -0.92
CA SER A 91 -0.31 1.40 -0.76
C SER A 91 0.05 0.70 -2.07
N GLY A 92 -0.94 0.23 -2.84
CA GLY A 92 -0.73 -0.39 -4.14
C GLY A 92 -0.18 0.59 -5.19
N LEU A 93 -0.70 1.83 -5.23
CA LEU A 93 -0.16 2.88 -6.10
C LEU A 93 1.32 3.16 -5.79
N VAL A 94 1.66 3.28 -4.51
CA VAL A 94 3.02 3.53 -4.04
C VAL A 94 3.95 2.35 -4.36
N ALA A 95 3.48 1.12 -4.15
CA ALA A 95 4.24 -0.09 -4.46
C ALA A 95 4.54 -0.24 -5.95
N GLY A 96 3.61 0.19 -6.82
CA GLY A 96 3.84 0.18 -8.26
C GLY A 96 4.95 1.13 -8.71
N ALA A 97 5.11 2.26 -8.02
CA ALA A 97 6.19 3.23 -8.29
C ALA A 97 7.57 2.72 -7.87
N ASP A 98 7.65 1.84 -6.86
CA ASP A 98 8.90 1.21 -6.42
C ASP A 98 9.47 0.23 -7.45
N GLN A 99 8.62 -0.41 -8.25
CA GLN A 99 8.99 -1.50 -9.13
C GLN A 99 9.92 -1.12 -10.31
N PRO A 100 9.73 0.00 -11.03
CA PRO A 100 10.67 0.42 -12.08
C PRO A 100 12.06 0.78 -11.56
N SER A 101 12.20 1.15 -10.28
CA SER A 101 13.50 1.49 -9.68
C SER A 101 14.41 0.27 -9.41
N LEU A 102 13.88 -0.94 -9.62
CA LEU A 102 14.57 -2.22 -9.40
C LEU A 102 15.05 -2.87 -10.70
N GLN A 103 14.73 -2.30 -11.88
CA GLN A 103 15.19 -2.75 -13.20
C GLN A 103 16.29 -1.83 -13.71
#